data_AF-A0A7K4FYF0-F1
#
_entry.id   AF-A0A7K4FYF0-F1
#
_cell.length_a   1.000
_cell.length_b   1.000
_cell.length_c   1.000
_cell.angle_alpha   90.00
_cell.angle_beta   90.00
_cell.angle_gamma   90.00
#
_symmetry.space_group_name_H-M   'P 1'
#
loop_
_entity.id
_entity.type
_entity.pdbx_description
1 polymer ?
#
loop_
_entity_poly.entity_id
_entity_poly.type
_entity_poly.pdbx_seq_one_letter_code
_entity_poly.pdbx_strand_id
1 'polypeptide(L)'
;MTNIKQILILPVLVMLISVVGLSAQNAMAAYSTVSDQITCEAPSIGGVWTSMTSTCTVGTLVIGPGDELVIASNVNFDIGTVTSSGVIVNDGRINIASGGVITTSGTFTNNGDINNIGGTITNSGPFNNFGILASSGTITNGPTGVIQSSGIITSSGVITSSGAIQVNSTGMLISSGVLTNSLNIVNEGSIMTSGIFTNSGPVMNIGDITNQGLITNSNTITNSGNIFNLCGGSITNSGTIAINTVIEQCVA
;
A
#
# COMPACT_ATOMS: atom_id res chain seq x y z
N MET A 1 9.24 36.26 39.07
CA MET A 1 7.93 35.60 38.84
C MET A 1 7.92 35.15 37.39
N THR A 2 8.40 33.93 37.15
CA THR A 2 8.68 33.41 35.80
C THR A 2 7.63 32.35 35.49
N ASN A 3 6.72 32.66 34.57
CA ASN A 3 5.66 31.75 34.14
C ASN A 3 6.23 30.70 33.19
N ILE A 4 6.35 29.46 33.64
CA ILE A 4 6.61 28.30 32.78
C ILE A 4 5.27 27.79 32.26
N LYS A 5 5.03 27.94 30.96
CA LYS A 5 3.94 27.25 30.25
C LYS A 5 4.35 25.78 30.05
N GLN A 6 3.78 24.86 30.83
CA GLN A 6 3.86 23.44 30.55
C GLN A 6 2.90 23.11 29.40
N ILE A 7 3.45 22.69 28.27
CA ILE A 7 2.69 22.12 27.15
C ILE A 7 2.43 20.65 27.49
N LEU A 8 1.18 20.32 27.75
CA LEU A 8 0.71 18.96 27.97
C LEU A 8 0.50 18.31 26.59
N ILE A 9 1.38 17.39 26.19
CA ILE A 9 1.18 16.55 25.00
C ILE A 9 0.29 15.38 25.42
N LEU A 10 -0.96 15.37 24.96
CA LEU A 10 -1.89 14.25 25.16
C LEU A 10 -1.48 13.10 24.22
N PRO A 11 -1.28 11.86 24.71
CA PRO A 11 -1.15 10.71 23.84
C PRO A 11 -2.51 10.43 23.18
N VAL A 12 -2.51 10.31 21.85
CA VAL A 12 -3.67 9.92 21.04
C VAL A 12 -4.11 8.51 21.48
N LEU A 13 -5.20 8.46 22.24
CA LEU A 13 -5.85 7.23 22.65
C LEU A 13 -6.62 6.67 21.45
N VAL A 14 -6.16 5.53 20.92
CA VAL A 14 -6.88 4.75 19.93
C VAL A 14 -8.18 4.26 20.58
N MET A 15 -9.32 4.86 20.21
CA MET A 15 -10.63 4.35 20.59
C MET A 15 -10.89 3.05 19.82
N LEU A 16 -10.83 1.92 20.51
CA LEU A 16 -11.54 0.72 20.08
C LEU A 16 -13.03 1.04 20.12
N ILE A 17 -13.66 1.13 18.96
CA ILE A 17 -15.12 1.14 18.85
C ILE A 17 -15.59 -0.25 19.28
N SER A 18 -16.15 -0.34 20.48
CA SER A 18 -16.83 -1.53 20.97
C SER A 18 -18.21 -1.59 20.31
N VAL A 19 -18.35 -2.48 19.31
CA VAL A 19 -19.65 -2.83 18.74
C VAL A 19 -20.37 -3.71 19.76
N VAL A 20 -21.24 -3.10 20.57
CA VAL A 20 -22.13 -3.83 21.48
C VAL A 20 -23.32 -4.35 20.68
N GLY A 21 -23.25 -5.66 20.42
CA GLY A 21 -24.28 -6.66 20.09
C GLY A 21 -25.66 -6.20 19.60
N LEU A 22 -25.98 -6.58 18.37
CA LEU A 22 -27.31 -7.05 17.99
C LEU A 22 -27.24 -8.50 17.49
N SER A 23 -27.95 -9.36 18.22
CA SER A 23 -28.65 -10.59 17.83
C SER A 23 -28.06 -11.50 16.74
N ALA A 24 -27.83 -12.77 17.12
CA ALA A 24 -27.59 -13.90 16.22
C ALA A 24 -28.61 -13.96 15.06
N GLN A 25 -28.17 -13.58 13.86
CA GLN A 25 -28.76 -14.00 12.59
C GLN A 25 -27.60 -14.27 11.61
N ASN A 26 -27.37 -15.55 11.33
CA ASN A 26 -26.56 -16.13 10.24
C ASN A 26 -25.06 -15.75 10.21
N ALA A 27 -24.23 -16.61 10.81
CA ALA A 27 -22.80 -16.69 10.53
C ALA A 27 -22.52 -17.28 9.14
N MET A 28 -23.13 -16.72 8.09
CA MET A 28 -22.73 -16.96 6.72
C MET A 28 -21.84 -15.80 6.29
N ALA A 29 -20.62 -16.13 5.89
CA ALA A 29 -19.76 -15.22 5.14
C ALA A 29 -20.57 -14.54 4.03
N ALA A 30 -20.62 -13.21 4.02
CA ALA A 30 -21.26 -12.48 2.95
C ALA A 30 -20.30 -12.40 1.76
N TYR A 31 -20.75 -12.87 0.60
CA TYR A 31 -20.04 -12.71 -0.67
C TYR A 31 -20.80 -11.67 -1.51
N SER A 32 -20.15 -10.55 -1.82
CA SER A 32 -20.72 -9.49 -2.64
C SER A 32 -19.83 -9.23 -3.84
N THR A 33 -20.40 -9.30 -5.04
CA THR A 33 -19.74 -8.88 -6.27
C THR A 33 -20.38 -7.60 -6.77
N VAL A 34 -19.59 -6.56 -7.03
CA VAL A 34 -20.03 -5.34 -7.70
C VAL A 34 -19.70 -5.48 -9.19
N SER A 35 -20.73 -5.64 -10.03
CA SER A 35 -20.59 -5.83 -11.48
C SER A 35 -21.47 -4.91 -12.32
N ASP A 36 -22.51 -4.35 -11.73
CA ASP A 36 -23.55 -3.58 -12.39
C ASP A 36 -24.31 -2.68 -11.40
N GLN A 37 -25.35 -2.02 -11.89
CA GLN A 37 -26.22 -1.17 -11.09
C GLN A 37 -26.87 -1.92 -9.92
N ILE A 38 -27.41 -3.11 -10.16
CA ILE A 38 -28.19 -3.86 -9.18
C ILE A 38 -27.30 -4.23 -7.99
N THR A 39 -26.10 -4.71 -8.28
CA THR A 39 -25.13 -5.13 -7.28
C THR A 39 -24.48 -3.96 -6.53
N CYS A 40 -24.22 -2.84 -7.22
CA CYS A 40 -23.70 -1.62 -6.60
C CYS A 40 -24.70 -0.98 -5.62
N GLU A 41 -25.97 -0.89 -6.03
CA GLU A 41 -27.04 -0.27 -5.24
C GLU A 41 -27.66 -1.24 -4.22
N ALA A 42 -27.17 -2.48 -4.16
CA ALA A 42 -27.62 -3.46 -3.18
C ALA A 42 -27.31 -3.00 -1.75
N PRO A 43 -28.15 -3.34 -0.75
CA PRO A 43 -27.94 -2.90 0.64
C PRO A 43 -26.60 -3.30 1.26
N SER A 44 -25.96 -4.38 0.78
CA SER A 44 -24.65 -4.81 1.26
C SER A 44 -23.51 -3.89 0.82
N ILE A 45 -23.67 -3.18 -0.30
CA ILE A 45 -22.67 -2.25 -0.85
C ILE A 45 -23.08 -0.81 -0.56
N GLY A 46 -24.36 -0.48 -0.69
CA GLY A 46 -24.91 0.85 -0.42
C GLY A 46 -24.35 1.94 -1.34
N GLY A 47 -23.94 1.58 -2.55
CA GLY A 47 -23.37 2.50 -3.52
C GLY A 47 -24.40 3.20 -4.39
N VAL A 48 -23.92 4.14 -5.20
CA VAL A 48 -24.68 4.80 -6.27
C VAL A 48 -24.03 4.47 -7.60
N TRP A 49 -24.81 3.97 -8.56
CA TRP A 49 -24.30 3.58 -9.87
C TRP A 49 -24.41 4.70 -10.90
N THR A 50 -23.35 4.90 -11.69
CA THR A 50 -23.33 5.79 -12.85
C THR A 50 -23.12 4.98 -14.12
N SER A 51 -24.19 4.75 -14.88
CA SER A 51 -24.20 3.84 -16.03
C SER A 51 -23.29 4.26 -17.18
N MET A 52 -23.06 5.56 -17.38
CA MET A 52 -22.21 6.06 -18.47
C MET A 52 -20.75 5.61 -18.34
N THR A 53 -20.27 5.45 -17.11
CA THR A 53 -18.87 5.15 -16.80
C THR A 53 -18.71 3.79 -16.11
N SER A 54 -19.79 3.04 -15.92
CA SER A 54 -19.82 1.83 -15.08
C SER A 54 -19.19 2.08 -13.70
N THR A 55 -19.49 3.24 -13.11
CA THR A 55 -18.92 3.66 -11.83
C THR A 55 -19.87 3.32 -10.70
N CYS A 56 -19.39 2.60 -9.70
CA CYS A 56 -20.06 2.44 -8.42
C CYS A 56 -19.36 3.32 -7.38
N THR A 57 -20.08 4.31 -6.83
CA THR A 57 -19.55 5.22 -5.82
C THR A 57 -20.08 4.84 -4.44
N VAL A 58 -19.20 4.59 -3.48
CA VAL A 58 -19.55 4.26 -2.10
C VAL A 58 -19.00 5.30 -1.12
N GLY A 59 -19.83 5.70 -0.16
CA GLY A 59 -19.42 6.61 0.91
C GLY A 59 -18.56 5.91 1.95
N THR A 60 -19.16 5.00 2.71
CA THR A 60 -18.48 4.16 3.70
C THR A 60 -18.88 2.71 3.48
N LEU A 61 -17.89 1.81 3.43
CA LEU A 61 -18.10 0.37 3.31
C LEU A 61 -17.25 -0.38 4.34
N VAL A 62 -17.85 -1.36 5.02
CA VAL A 62 -17.18 -2.21 5.99
C VAL A 62 -17.32 -3.67 5.55
N ILE A 63 -16.20 -4.36 5.38
CA ILE A 63 -16.14 -5.78 5.05
C ILE A 63 -15.68 -6.53 6.29
N GLY A 64 -16.57 -7.33 6.87
CA GLY A 64 -16.32 -8.04 8.11
C GLY A 64 -15.40 -9.25 7.95
N PRO A 65 -14.96 -9.85 9.07
CA PRO A 65 -14.15 -11.06 9.02
C PRO A 65 -14.97 -12.22 8.43
N GLY A 66 -14.40 -12.87 7.40
CA GLY A 66 -15.07 -13.96 6.67
C GLY A 66 -15.89 -13.47 5.47
N ASP A 67 -16.19 -12.17 5.36
CA ASP A 67 -16.86 -11.61 4.19
C ASP A 67 -15.87 -11.43 3.02
N GLU A 68 -16.41 -11.42 1.80
CA GLU A 68 -15.66 -11.19 0.57
C GLU A 68 -16.36 -10.16 -0.32
N LEU A 69 -15.58 -9.17 -0.75
CA LEU A 69 -15.96 -8.18 -1.75
C LEU A 69 -15.16 -8.43 -3.03
N VAL A 70 -15.86 -8.59 -4.15
CA VAL A 70 -15.25 -8.66 -5.49
C VAL A 70 -15.70 -7.46 -6.32
N ILE A 71 -14.74 -6.68 -6.83
CA ILE A 71 -14.99 -5.62 -7.81
C ILE A 71 -14.71 -6.19 -9.20
N ALA A 72 -15.74 -6.32 -10.03
CA ALA A 72 -15.61 -6.92 -11.36
C ALA A 72 -14.77 -6.04 -12.31
N SER A 73 -14.18 -6.67 -13.33
CA SER A 73 -13.22 -6.02 -14.25
C SER A 73 -13.77 -4.85 -15.06
N ASN A 74 -15.09 -4.74 -15.20
CA ASN A 74 -15.77 -3.67 -15.92
C ASN A 74 -16.18 -2.49 -15.02
N VAL A 75 -15.83 -2.50 -13.74
CA VAL A 75 -16.30 -1.52 -12.75
C VAL A 75 -15.20 -0.52 -12.38
N ASN A 76 -15.60 0.76 -12.34
CA ASN A 76 -14.87 1.80 -11.63
C ASN A 76 -15.47 1.95 -10.21
N PHE A 77 -14.72 1.61 -9.19
CA PHE A 77 -15.15 1.63 -7.80
C PHE A 77 -14.59 2.86 -7.08
N ASP A 78 -15.39 3.90 -6.99
CA ASP A 78 -15.02 5.17 -6.37
C ASP A 78 -15.39 5.11 -4.88
N ILE A 79 -14.42 5.34 -4.01
CA ILE A 79 -14.61 5.15 -2.57
C ILE A 79 -14.40 6.44 -1.76
N GLY A 80 -15.19 6.58 -0.70
CA GLY A 80 -14.90 7.47 0.42
C GLY A 80 -14.04 6.75 1.45
N THR A 81 -14.61 5.83 2.22
CA THR A 81 -13.89 5.04 3.24
C THR A 81 -14.24 3.57 3.13
N VAL A 82 -13.23 2.71 3.00
CA VAL A 82 -13.37 1.25 3.04
C VAL A 82 -12.56 0.71 4.21
N THR A 83 -13.18 -0.06 5.09
CA THR A 83 -12.49 -0.82 6.14
C THR A 83 -12.77 -2.30 5.95
N SER A 84 -11.72 -3.13 5.88
CA SER A 84 -11.87 -4.57 5.67
C SER A 84 -11.03 -5.38 6.66
N SER A 85 -11.68 -6.32 7.34
CA SER A 85 -11.03 -7.46 7.98
C SER A 85 -11.30 -8.78 7.26
N GLY A 86 -12.06 -8.73 6.15
CA GLY A 86 -12.35 -9.86 5.27
C GLY A 86 -11.47 -9.90 4.04
N VAL A 87 -12.02 -10.35 2.92
CA VAL A 87 -11.33 -10.46 1.63
C VAL A 87 -11.81 -9.36 0.68
N ILE A 88 -10.88 -8.69 0.01
CA ILE A 88 -11.17 -7.81 -1.12
C ILE A 88 -10.43 -8.38 -2.34
N VAL A 89 -11.15 -8.57 -3.44
CA VAL A 89 -10.61 -8.89 -4.76
C VAL A 89 -10.98 -7.76 -5.73
N ASN A 90 -9.97 -7.08 -6.24
CA ASN A 90 -10.15 -6.05 -7.27
C ASN A 90 -9.73 -6.59 -8.64
N ASP A 91 -10.71 -6.91 -9.48
CA ASP A 91 -10.47 -7.21 -10.90
C ASP A 91 -10.66 -5.99 -11.79
N GLY A 92 -11.34 -4.94 -11.28
CA GLY A 92 -11.61 -3.69 -11.98
C GLY A 92 -10.67 -2.56 -11.57
N ARG A 93 -11.23 -1.37 -11.38
CA ARG A 93 -10.48 -0.18 -10.98
C ARG A 93 -11.02 0.37 -9.66
N ILE A 94 -10.17 0.54 -8.66
CA ILE A 94 -10.50 1.29 -7.44
C ILE A 94 -9.93 2.70 -7.54
N ASN A 95 -10.76 3.71 -7.32
CA ASN A 95 -10.32 5.10 -7.26
C ASN A 95 -10.48 5.65 -5.83
N ILE A 96 -9.38 6.15 -5.28
CA ILE A 96 -9.32 6.75 -3.95
C ILE A 96 -8.98 8.22 -4.16
N ALA A 97 -9.99 9.08 -4.04
CA ALA A 97 -9.80 10.53 -4.17
C ALA A 97 -9.10 11.11 -2.93
N SER A 98 -8.76 12.40 -2.99
CA SER A 98 -8.20 13.13 -1.86
C SER A 98 -9.12 13.02 -0.63
N GLY A 99 -8.56 12.59 0.49
CA GLY A 99 -9.31 12.32 1.73
C GLY A 99 -10.01 10.95 1.78
N GLY A 100 -10.01 10.19 0.68
CA GLY A 100 -10.47 8.81 0.67
C GLY A 100 -9.52 7.88 1.42
N VAL A 101 -10.06 6.80 1.99
CA VAL A 101 -9.30 5.89 2.87
C VAL A 101 -9.62 4.42 2.58
N ILE A 102 -8.59 3.59 2.45
CA ILE A 102 -8.68 2.13 2.59
C ILE A 102 -7.90 1.73 3.83
N THR A 103 -8.54 0.97 4.72
CA THR A 103 -7.86 0.26 5.81
C THR A 103 -8.17 -1.23 5.69
N THR A 104 -7.14 -2.05 5.52
CA THR A 104 -7.31 -3.51 5.41
C THR A 104 -6.44 -4.24 6.44
N SER A 105 -7.03 -5.17 7.17
CA SER A 105 -6.34 -6.15 8.01
C SER A 105 -6.56 -7.59 7.52
N GLY A 106 -7.52 -7.80 6.63
CA GLY A 106 -7.71 -9.05 5.92
C GLY A 106 -6.93 -9.12 4.60
N THR A 107 -7.30 -10.06 3.72
CA THR A 107 -6.58 -10.26 2.46
C THR A 107 -7.09 -9.29 1.40
N PHE A 108 -6.17 -8.57 0.77
CA PHE A 108 -6.43 -7.72 -0.37
C PHE A 108 -5.71 -8.30 -1.60
N THR A 109 -6.45 -8.58 -2.66
CA THR A 109 -5.90 -9.00 -3.95
C THR A 109 -6.24 -7.96 -5.01
N ASN A 110 -5.21 -7.40 -5.65
CA ASN A 110 -5.35 -6.46 -6.77
C ASN A 110 -4.95 -7.13 -8.08
N ASN A 111 -5.91 -7.51 -8.90
CA ASN A 111 -5.70 -7.99 -10.27
C ASN A 111 -5.83 -6.88 -11.31
N GLY A 112 -6.58 -5.81 -11.00
CA GLY A 112 -6.77 -4.63 -11.85
C GLY A 112 -5.96 -3.41 -11.41
N ASP A 113 -6.61 -2.25 -11.41
CA ASP A 113 -5.99 -0.95 -11.11
C ASP A 113 -6.43 -0.39 -9.75
N ILE A 114 -5.50 0.20 -9.01
CA ILE A 114 -5.79 1.06 -7.87
C ILE A 114 -5.16 2.43 -8.12
N ASN A 115 -5.98 3.48 -8.14
CA ASN A 115 -5.56 4.86 -8.30
C ASN A 115 -5.79 5.63 -7.01
N ASN A 116 -4.74 5.84 -6.23
CA ASN A 116 -4.77 6.63 -5.00
C ASN A 116 -4.31 8.08 -5.26
N ILE A 117 -5.27 8.96 -5.53
CA ILE A 117 -5.01 10.36 -5.90
C ILE A 117 -5.16 11.24 -4.65
N GLY A 118 -4.13 11.21 -3.79
CA GLY A 118 -4.10 11.99 -2.54
C GLY A 118 -4.90 11.40 -1.37
N GLY A 119 -5.39 10.16 -1.50
CA GLY A 119 -6.00 9.41 -0.40
C GLY A 119 -4.97 8.64 0.44
N THR A 120 -5.47 7.78 1.32
CA THR A 120 -4.66 6.95 2.24
C THR A 120 -4.99 5.48 2.11
N ILE A 121 -3.97 4.65 1.95
CA ILE A 121 -4.07 3.19 2.03
C ILE A 121 -3.30 2.75 3.28
N THR A 122 -3.95 2.01 4.17
CA THR A 122 -3.34 1.38 5.35
C THR A 122 -3.55 -0.12 5.29
N ASN A 123 -2.45 -0.88 5.23
CA ASN A 123 -2.46 -2.33 5.20
C ASN A 123 -1.87 -2.91 6.48
N SER A 124 -2.55 -3.86 7.10
CA SER A 124 -2.09 -4.66 8.24
C SER A 124 -2.27 -6.17 8.00
N GLY A 125 -2.61 -6.57 6.78
CA GLY A 125 -2.80 -7.96 6.36
C GLY A 125 -2.01 -8.32 5.09
N PRO A 126 -2.33 -9.45 4.44
CA PRO A 126 -1.78 -9.81 3.14
C PRO A 126 -2.32 -8.90 2.03
N PHE A 127 -1.44 -8.22 1.30
CA PHE A 127 -1.76 -7.40 0.14
C PHE A 127 -1.02 -7.93 -1.08
N ASN A 128 -1.74 -8.57 -2.00
CA ASN A 128 -1.20 -9.18 -3.20
C ASN A 128 -1.50 -8.29 -4.40
N ASN A 129 -0.47 -7.68 -4.98
CA ASN A 129 -0.57 -6.84 -6.17
C ASN A 129 -0.11 -7.60 -7.42
N PHE A 130 -1.06 -7.96 -8.27
CA PHE A 130 -0.82 -8.55 -9.59
C PHE A 130 -1.01 -7.52 -10.72
N GLY A 131 -1.87 -6.52 -10.51
CA GLY A 131 -2.10 -5.42 -11.43
C GLY A 131 -1.26 -4.17 -11.13
N ILE A 132 -1.89 -2.99 -11.21
CA ILE A 132 -1.23 -1.69 -11.01
C ILE A 132 -1.76 -1.02 -9.75
N LEU A 133 -0.86 -0.53 -8.90
CA LEU A 133 -1.15 0.39 -7.81
C LEU A 133 -0.39 1.70 -8.06
N ALA A 134 -1.11 2.77 -8.36
CA ALA A 134 -0.56 4.11 -8.55
C ALA A 134 -1.01 5.05 -7.43
N SER A 135 -0.07 5.68 -6.74
CA SER A 135 -0.36 6.53 -5.59
C SER A 135 0.38 7.86 -5.62
N SER A 136 -0.38 8.97 -5.60
CA SER A 136 0.16 10.28 -5.21
C SER A 136 -0.12 10.61 -3.73
N GLY A 137 -0.91 9.78 -3.05
CA GLY A 137 -1.21 9.89 -1.63
C GLY A 137 -0.26 9.07 -0.73
N THR A 138 -0.80 8.62 0.41
CA THR A 138 -0.04 7.86 1.41
C THR A 138 -0.36 6.36 1.33
N ILE A 139 0.68 5.54 1.36
CA ILE A 139 0.58 4.08 1.56
C ILE A 139 1.33 3.75 2.85
N THR A 140 0.63 3.12 3.80
CA THR A 140 1.20 2.63 5.05
C THR A 140 1.05 1.12 5.13
N ASN A 141 2.16 0.41 5.20
CA ASN A 141 2.19 -1.01 5.51
C ASN A 141 2.56 -1.18 6.99
N GLY A 142 1.57 -1.50 7.81
CA GLY A 142 1.71 -1.67 9.26
C GLY A 142 2.57 -2.90 9.63
N PRO A 143 2.90 -3.08 10.92
CA PRO A 143 3.87 -4.09 11.35
C PRO A 143 3.53 -5.55 10.99
N THR A 144 2.24 -5.87 10.89
CA THR A 144 1.74 -7.19 10.49
C THR A 144 1.42 -7.28 9.00
N GLY A 145 1.47 -6.15 8.28
CA GLY A 145 1.17 -6.09 6.86
C GLY A 145 2.26 -6.73 6.02
N VAL A 146 1.85 -7.42 4.97
CA VAL A 146 2.75 -8.01 3.97
C VAL A 146 2.28 -7.55 2.61
N ILE A 147 3.09 -6.76 1.92
CA ILE A 147 2.85 -6.40 0.51
C ILE A 147 3.66 -7.36 -0.35
N GLN A 148 3.00 -8.12 -1.21
CA GLN A 148 3.61 -8.94 -2.25
C GLN A 148 3.23 -8.36 -3.60
N SER A 149 4.20 -7.97 -4.43
CA SER A 149 3.92 -7.43 -5.76
C SER A 149 4.58 -8.27 -6.85
N SER A 150 3.75 -8.87 -7.70
CA SER A 150 4.15 -9.38 -9.01
C SER A 150 3.76 -8.43 -10.14
N GLY A 151 2.92 -7.43 -9.86
CA GLY A 151 2.60 -6.31 -10.73
C GLY A 151 3.41 -5.05 -10.42
N ILE A 152 2.85 -3.88 -10.75
CA ILE A 152 3.54 -2.59 -10.64
C ILE A 152 2.96 -1.78 -9.48
N ILE A 153 3.83 -1.28 -8.60
CA ILE A 153 3.52 -0.27 -7.60
C ILE A 153 4.29 1.00 -7.96
N THR A 154 3.58 2.11 -8.15
CA THR A 154 4.17 3.43 -8.38
C THR A 154 3.71 4.41 -7.32
N SER A 155 4.63 5.18 -6.75
CA SER A 155 4.30 6.23 -5.79
C SER A 155 5.09 7.52 -6.03
N SER A 156 4.38 8.61 -6.23
CA SER A 156 4.91 9.97 -6.12
C SER A 156 4.65 10.61 -4.74
N GLY A 157 3.83 9.95 -3.92
CA GLY A 157 3.54 10.35 -2.54
C GLY A 157 4.47 9.69 -1.53
N VAL A 158 3.90 9.22 -0.41
CA VAL A 158 4.66 8.63 0.70
C VAL A 158 4.32 7.16 0.86
N ILE A 159 5.33 6.30 0.85
CA ILE A 159 5.24 4.91 1.28
C ILE A 159 5.99 4.78 2.60
N THR A 160 5.30 4.33 3.64
CA THR A 160 5.92 3.94 4.92
C THR A 160 5.63 2.48 5.20
N SER A 161 6.68 1.67 5.35
CA SER A 161 6.56 0.26 5.68
C SER A 161 7.24 -0.07 7.00
N SER A 162 6.43 -0.55 7.93
CA SER A 162 6.85 -1.25 9.14
C SER A 162 6.56 -2.75 9.06
N GLY A 163 5.88 -3.20 8.01
CA GLY A 163 5.70 -4.61 7.66
C GLY A 163 6.62 -5.05 6.52
N ALA A 164 6.46 -6.30 6.08
CA ALA A 164 7.28 -6.86 5.00
C ALA A 164 6.82 -6.37 3.62
N ILE A 165 7.79 -6.12 2.73
CA ILE A 165 7.56 -5.89 1.32
C ILE A 165 8.33 -6.94 0.52
N GLN A 166 7.65 -7.61 -0.40
CA GLN A 166 8.22 -8.55 -1.34
C GLN A 166 7.89 -8.09 -2.77
N VAL A 167 8.92 -7.75 -3.53
CA VAL A 167 8.82 -7.47 -4.96
C VAL A 167 9.27 -8.74 -5.68
N ASN A 168 8.32 -9.48 -6.25
CA ASN A 168 8.59 -10.73 -6.95
C ASN A 168 9.31 -10.47 -8.28
N SER A 169 9.80 -11.53 -8.92
CA SER A 169 10.63 -11.44 -10.15
C SER A 169 10.04 -10.62 -11.31
N THR A 170 8.71 -10.56 -11.43
CA THR A 170 8.01 -9.73 -12.43
C THR A 170 7.55 -8.38 -11.89
N GLY A 171 7.66 -8.19 -10.58
CA GLY A 171 7.17 -7.04 -9.86
C GLY A 171 8.08 -5.83 -10.01
N MET A 172 7.47 -4.65 -9.93
CA MET A 172 8.18 -3.39 -9.95
C MET A 172 7.67 -2.45 -8.87
N LEU A 173 8.58 -1.87 -8.10
CA LEU A 173 8.29 -0.80 -7.14
C LEU A 173 9.01 0.47 -7.57
N ILE A 174 8.28 1.48 -8.01
CA ILE A 174 8.81 2.78 -8.43
C ILE A 174 8.39 3.83 -7.40
N SER A 175 9.35 4.50 -6.77
CA SER A 175 9.10 5.61 -5.85
C SER A 175 9.83 6.87 -6.30
N SER A 176 9.07 7.87 -6.74
CA SER A 176 9.58 9.23 -6.99
C SER A 176 9.34 10.18 -5.81
N GLY A 177 8.52 9.78 -4.84
CA GLY A 177 8.32 10.50 -3.58
C GLY A 177 9.21 9.98 -2.45
N VAL A 178 8.62 9.70 -1.29
CA VAL A 178 9.34 9.17 -0.12
C VAL A 178 8.99 7.70 0.10
N LEU A 179 10.01 6.85 0.17
CA LEU A 179 9.92 5.46 0.60
C LEU A 179 10.68 5.31 1.91
N THR A 180 10.00 4.94 2.98
CA THR A 180 10.62 4.60 4.26
C THR A 180 10.33 3.15 4.59
N ASN A 181 11.38 2.37 4.84
CA ASN A 181 11.26 0.98 5.23
C ASN A 181 12.00 0.72 6.55
N SER A 182 11.28 0.15 7.50
CA SER A 182 11.79 -0.21 8.83
C SER A 182 11.85 -1.71 9.08
N LEU A 183 11.35 -2.55 8.16
CA LEU A 183 11.34 -4.00 8.29
C LEU A 183 11.92 -4.67 7.03
N ASN A 184 11.51 -5.90 6.72
CA ASN A 184 12.12 -6.69 5.67
C ASN A 184 11.67 -6.23 4.27
N ILE A 185 12.63 -5.98 3.38
CA ILE A 185 12.39 -5.97 1.93
C ILE A 185 13.05 -7.19 1.31
N VAL A 186 12.30 -7.92 0.48
CA VAL A 186 12.83 -8.92 -0.46
C VAL A 186 12.57 -8.41 -1.87
N ASN A 187 13.64 -8.21 -2.65
CA ASN A 187 13.54 -7.79 -4.04
C ASN A 187 14.09 -8.86 -4.97
N GLU A 188 13.21 -9.52 -5.70
CA GLU A 188 13.53 -10.41 -6.81
C GLU A 188 13.28 -9.77 -8.18
N GLY A 189 12.51 -8.68 -8.22
CA GLY A 189 12.19 -7.90 -9.42
C GLY A 189 12.99 -6.62 -9.50
N SER A 190 12.30 -5.49 -9.64
CA SER A 190 12.93 -4.17 -9.76
C SER A 190 12.40 -3.16 -8.75
N ILE A 191 13.32 -2.50 -8.04
CA ILE A 191 13.03 -1.30 -7.24
C ILE A 191 13.70 -0.11 -7.92
N MET A 192 12.94 0.95 -8.19
CA MET A 192 13.45 2.19 -8.75
C MET A 192 13.10 3.36 -7.84
N THR A 193 14.10 4.15 -7.45
CA THR A 193 13.92 5.30 -6.57
C THR A 193 14.50 6.56 -7.21
N SER A 194 13.67 7.55 -7.49
CA SER A 194 14.12 8.89 -7.92
C SER A 194 13.87 9.97 -6.87
N GLY A 195 13.14 9.65 -5.80
CA GLY A 195 12.98 10.49 -4.63
C GLY A 195 13.89 10.09 -3.46
N ILE A 196 13.34 10.03 -2.25
CA ILE A 196 14.08 9.63 -1.03
C ILE A 196 13.70 8.21 -0.66
N PHE A 197 14.68 7.33 -0.54
CA PHE A 197 14.53 6.01 0.06
C PHE A 197 15.34 5.92 1.35
N THR A 198 14.65 5.82 2.49
CA THR A 198 15.28 5.57 3.79
C THR A 198 15.02 4.13 4.21
N ASN A 199 16.09 3.37 4.38
CA ASN A 199 16.05 1.99 4.81
C ASN A 199 16.73 1.81 6.17
N SER A 200 15.97 1.32 7.15
CA SER A 200 16.45 0.91 8.47
C SER A 200 16.15 -0.55 8.81
N GLY A 201 15.48 -1.29 7.92
CA GLY A 201 15.28 -2.73 8.02
C GLY A 201 16.21 -3.54 7.08
N PRO A 202 16.27 -4.87 7.22
CA PRO A 202 17.11 -5.69 6.36
C PRO A 202 16.53 -5.79 4.93
N VAL A 203 17.41 -5.79 3.94
CA VAL A 203 17.05 -5.93 2.52
C VAL A 203 17.78 -7.14 1.94
N MET A 204 17.02 -8.04 1.32
CA MET A 204 17.56 -9.08 0.45
C MET A 204 17.32 -8.66 -1.00
N ASN A 205 18.39 -8.31 -1.71
CA ASN A 205 18.30 -7.92 -3.12
C ASN A 205 18.86 -9.02 -4.02
N ILE A 206 17.97 -9.68 -4.77
CA ILE A 206 18.29 -10.69 -5.79
C ILE A 206 18.10 -10.08 -7.19
N GLY A 207 17.16 -9.15 -7.34
CA GLY A 207 16.92 -8.41 -8.57
C GLY A 207 17.73 -7.10 -8.64
N ASP A 208 17.12 -6.07 -9.23
CA ASP A 208 17.78 -4.79 -9.47
C ASP A 208 17.22 -3.68 -8.58
N ILE A 209 18.11 -2.89 -7.98
CA ILE A 209 17.78 -1.60 -7.36
C ILE A 209 18.41 -0.50 -8.21
N THR A 210 17.60 0.40 -8.74
CA THR A 210 18.05 1.57 -9.52
C THR A 210 17.80 2.84 -8.74
N ASN A 211 18.86 3.59 -8.45
CA ASN A 211 18.79 4.87 -7.77
C ASN A 211 19.05 6.05 -8.72
N GLN A 212 18.14 7.01 -8.72
CA GLN A 212 18.29 8.34 -9.33
C GLN A 212 18.07 9.47 -8.31
N GLY A 213 17.83 9.13 -7.04
CA GLY A 213 17.58 10.07 -5.96
C GLY A 213 18.50 9.81 -4.77
N LEU A 214 17.98 9.90 -3.54
CA LEU A 214 18.76 9.65 -2.33
C LEU A 214 18.38 8.30 -1.71
N ILE A 215 19.34 7.39 -1.58
CA ILE A 215 19.22 6.21 -0.71
C ILE A 215 19.98 6.49 0.59
N THR A 216 19.30 6.39 1.73
CA THR A 216 19.93 6.35 3.06
C THR A 216 19.71 4.96 3.64
N ASN A 217 20.79 4.20 3.82
CA ASN A 217 20.74 2.87 4.43
C ASN A 217 21.47 2.86 5.77
N SER A 218 20.76 2.47 6.83
CA SER A 218 21.31 2.30 8.18
C SER A 218 21.32 0.85 8.67
N ASN A 219 20.90 -0.11 7.84
CA ASN A 219 20.89 -1.54 8.16
C ASN A 219 21.63 -2.36 7.08
N THR A 220 21.36 -3.64 6.96
CA THR A 220 22.05 -4.55 6.04
C THR A 220 21.26 -4.71 4.75
N ILE A 221 21.91 -4.44 3.62
CA ILE A 221 21.49 -4.85 2.28
C ILE A 221 22.38 -6.02 1.87
N THR A 222 21.79 -7.21 1.74
CA THR A 222 22.46 -8.38 1.16
C THR A 222 22.19 -8.39 -0.33
N ASN A 223 23.17 -7.95 -1.12
CA ASN A 223 23.00 -7.69 -2.55
C ASN A 223 23.59 -8.83 -3.40
N SER A 224 22.75 -9.78 -3.79
CA SER A 224 23.11 -10.84 -4.77
C SER A 224 22.78 -10.44 -6.22
N GLY A 225 21.92 -9.45 -6.43
CA GLY A 225 21.64 -8.83 -7.72
C GLY A 225 22.52 -7.60 -7.99
N ASN A 226 21.92 -6.55 -8.55
CA ASN A 226 22.60 -5.28 -8.83
C ASN A 226 22.00 -4.11 -8.06
N ILE A 227 22.88 -3.16 -7.71
CA ILE A 227 22.48 -1.82 -7.26
C ILE A 227 23.13 -0.82 -8.22
N PHE A 228 22.33 -0.15 -9.03
CA PHE A 228 22.78 0.89 -9.96
C PHE A 228 22.55 2.25 -9.34
N ASN A 229 23.62 3.02 -9.10
CA ASN A 229 23.52 4.43 -8.76
C ASN A 229 23.73 5.26 -10.03
N LEU A 230 22.64 5.81 -10.56
CA LEU A 230 22.63 6.58 -11.79
C LEU A 230 22.96 8.06 -11.53
N CYS A 231 23.08 8.84 -12.59
CA CYS A 231 23.33 10.27 -12.45
C CYS A 231 22.20 11.05 -11.81
N GLY A 232 22.57 11.89 -10.84
CA GLY A 232 21.66 12.51 -9.89
C GLY A 232 21.43 11.68 -8.61
N GLY A 233 21.81 10.40 -8.62
CA GLY A 233 21.70 9.49 -7.49
C GLY A 233 22.82 9.67 -6.46
N SER A 234 22.49 9.53 -5.18
CA SER A 234 23.43 9.44 -4.07
C SER A 234 23.03 8.33 -3.11
N ILE A 235 24.02 7.61 -2.58
CA ILE A 235 23.83 6.57 -1.58
C ILE A 235 24.64 6.93 -0.33
N THR A 236 23.95 7.15 0.78
CA THR A 236 24.54 7.27 2.11
C THR A 236 24.32 5.97 2.87
N ASN A 237 25.38 5.23 3.13
CA ASN A 237 25.33 3.97 3.85
C ASN A 237 26.07 4.06 5.19
N SER A 238 25.33 4.09 6.30
CA SER A 238 25.87 3.91 7.66
C SER A 238 25.72 2.48 8.18
N GLY A 239 24.97 1.64 7.46
CA GLY A 239 24.87 0.20 7.68
C GLY A 239 25.85 -0.60 6.82
N THR A 240 25.39 -1.67 6.19
CA THR A 240 26.20 -2.57 5.35
C THR A 240 25.53 -2.83 4.01
N ILE A 241 26.32 -2.84 2.93
CA ILE A 241 25.94 -3.40 1.62
C ILE A 241 26.93 -4.55 1.36
N ALA A 242 26.43 -5.78 1.39
CA ALA A 242 27.25 -6.99 1.32
C ALA A 242 27.10 -7.71 -0.03
N ILE A 243 28.08 -8.58 -0.33
CA ILE A 243 28.20 -9.39 -1.55
C ILE A 243 28.60 -8.55 -2.77
N ASN A 244 27.66 -8.03 -3.55
CA ASN A 244 27.95 -7.18 -4.70
C ASN A 244 27.95 -5.71 -4.29
N THR A 245 28.95 -4.96 -4.76
CA THR A 245 29.05 -3.51 -4.54
C THR A 245 28.07 -2.74 -5.42
N VAL A 246 27.88 -1.46 -5.09
CA VAL A 246 27.13 -0.51 -5.93
C VAL A 246 27.87 -0.28 -7.25
N ILE A 247 27.12 -0.23 -8.35
CA ILE A 247 27.60 0.13 -9.67
C ILE A 247 27.26 1.60 -9.92
N GLU A 248 28.27 2.46 -9.87
CA GLU A 248 28.16 3.87 -10.19
C GLU A 248 28.13 4.04 -11.72
N GLN A 249 27.03 4.53 -12.27
CA GLN A 249 26.88 4.76 -13.71
C GLN A 249 27.13 6.22 -14.13
N CYS A 250 27.52 7.09 -13.19
CA CYS A 250 28.17 8.34 -13.57
C CYS A 250 29.63 8.10 -13.87
N VAL A 251 29.95 8.09 -15.15
CA VAL A 251 31.33 8.30 -15.59
C VAL A 251 31.51 9.82 -15.74
N ALA A 252 32.50 10.37 -15.03
CA ALA A 252 32.99 11.72 -15.27
C ALA A 252 33.54 11.86 -16.71
#